data_AF-A0A524N7N7-F1
#
_entry.id   AF-A0A524N7N7-F1
#
_cell.length_a   1.000
_cell.length_b   1.000
_cell.length_c   1.000
_cell.angle_alpha   90.00
_cell.angle_beta   90.00
_cell.angle_gamma   90.00
#
_symmetry.space_group_name_H-M   'P 1'
#
loop_
_entity.id
_entity.type
_entity.pdbx_description
1 polymer ?
#
loop_
_entity_poly.entity_id
_entity_poly.type
_entity_poly.pdbx_seq_one_letter_code
_entity_poly.pdbx_strand_id
1 'polypeptide(L)'
;MFDDLRAVVADRQVDLVVHEPCELAAAPLAQLLGVPHATVGFGRFIHDDLLHLAADRLADVWAVANTAPPDDLGLYDFAYLHPLPRSFEFIDSLRPVHLVRPAGDDRPVDAAAVPRERPQVYVSFGTEFGPAAPWLRVIGAIGSLGVDALLTVGERVDPESFGPLPHGVRVERWEPRPPARSRSSNGSSTATIELR
;
A
#
# COMPACT_ATOMS: atom_id res chain seq x y z
N MET A 1 -2.27 -19.05 13.95
CA MET A 1 -2.54 -18.40 12.65
C MET A 1 -2.85 -19.43 11.57
N PHE A 2 -1.94 -20.33 11.18
CA PHE A 2 -2.24 -21.36 10.16
C PHE A 2 -3.42 -22.28 10.58
N ASP A 3 -3.44 -22.76 11.82
CA ASP A 3 -4.54 -23.59 12.34
C ASP A 3 -5.87 -22.82 12.40
N ASP A 4 -5.83 -21.53 12.72
CA ASP A 4 -7.01 -20.66 12.72
C ASP A 4 -7.57 -20.51 11.29
N LEU A 5 -6.68 -20.31 10.31
CA LEU A 5 -7.07 -20.23 8.89
C LEU A 5 -7.64 -21.56 8.39
N ARG A 6 -7.06 -22.69 8.77
CA ARG A 6 -7.61 -24.03 8.52
C ARG A 6 -9.01 -24.18 9.09
N ALA A 7 -9.25 -23.74 10.32
CA ALA A 7 -10.57 -23.81 10.94
C ALA A 7 -11.61 -22.97 10.18
N VAL A 8 -11.22 -21.83 9.61
CA VAL A 8 -12.12 -20.96 8.82
C VAL A 8 -12.60 -21.64 7.53
N VAL A 9 -11.74 -22.46 6.90
CA VAL A 9 -12.01 -23.09 5.61
C VAL A 9 -12.52 -24.53 5.71
N ALA A 10 -12.47 -25.16 6.89
CA ALA A 10 -12.78 -26.58 7.08
C ALA A 10 -14.17 -26.99 6.57
N ASP A 11 -15.15 -26.09 6.69
CA ASP A 11 -16.56 -26.34 6.39
C ASP A 11 -16.96 -25.78 5.01
N ARG A 12 -16.00 -25.22 4.26
CA ARG A 12 -16.24 -24.43 3.04
C ARG A 12 -15.67 -25.15 1.83
N GLN A 13 -16.36 -25.02 0.70
CA GLN A 13 -15.79 -25.35 -0.61
C GLN A 13 -14.99 -24.13 -1.07
N VAL A 14 -13.67 -24.22 -0.95
CA VAL A 14 -12.73 -23.22 -1.43
C VAL A 14 -12.18 -23.74 -2.75
N ASP A 15 -12.34 -22.96 -3.83
CA ASP A 15 -11.82 -23.31 -5.16
C ASP A 15 -10.61 -22.44 -5.57
N LEU A 16 -10.33 -21.39 -4.79
CA LEU A 16 -9.22 -20.45 -5.01
C LEU A 16 -8.88 -19.74 -3.68
N VAL A 17 -7.60 -19.60 -3.38
CA VAL A 17 -7.11 -18.75 -2.28
C VAL A 17 -6.53 -17.46 -2.84
N VAL A 18 -6.94 -16.31 -2.33
CA VAL A 18 -6.36 -15.01 -2.70
C VAL A 18 -5.74 -14.40 -1.46
N HIS A 19 -4.46 -14.04 -1.53
CA HIS A 19 -3.70 -13.54 -0.39
C HIS A 19 -2.69 -12.47 -0.81
N GLU A 20 -2.17 -11.75 0.17
CA GLU A 20 -1.11 -10.75 -0.02
C GLU A 20 0.28 -11.37 0.28
N PRO A 21 1.40 -10.78 -0.17
CA PRO A 21 2.71 -11.43 -0.14
C PRO A 21 3.34 -11.58 1.26
N CYS A 22 2.85 -10.87 2.26
CA CYS A 22 3.22 -11.00 3.67
C CYS A 22 2.31 -11.96 4.46
N GLU A 23 1.25 -12.49 3.85
CA GLU A 23 0.45 -13.56 4.44
C GLU A 23 0.99 -14.92 3.99
N LEU A 24 1.89 -15.45 4.80
CA LEU A 24 2.74 -16.59 4.48
C LEU A 24 2.06 -17.95 4.78
N ALA A 25 0.88 -17.95 5.40
CA ALA A 25 0.12 -19.17 5.66
C ALA A 25 -0.77 -19.61 4.49
N ALA A 26 -1.06 -18.73 3.54
CA ALA A 26 -2.05 -18.96 2.49
C ALA A 26 -1.60 -19.95 1.41
N ALA A 27 -0.36 -19.83 0.90
CA ALA A 27 0.19 -20.76 -0.09
C ALA A 27 0.27 -22.21 0.41
N PRO A 28 0.83 -22.51 1.60
CA PRO A 28 0.84 -23.88 2.12
C PRO A 28 -0.58 -24.40 2.41
N LEU A 29 -1.53 -23.53 2.79
CA LEU A 29 -2.93 -23.93 2.94
C LEU A 29 -3.56 -24.29 1.59
N ALA A 30 -3.35 -23.48 0.56
CA ALA A 30 -3.84 -23.76 -0.79
C ALA A 30 -3.30 -25.09 -1.32
N GLN A 31 -2.02 -25.35 -1.08
CA GLN A 31 -1.38 -26.64 -1.40
C GLN A 31 -2.01 -27.79 -0.62
N LEU A 32 -2.25 -27.64 0.69
CA LEU A 32 -2.92 -28.66 1.50
C LEU A 32 -4.34 -28.97 0.98
N LEU A 33 -5.07 -27.95 0.52
CA LEU A 33 -6.41 -28.09 -0.03
C LEU A 33 -6.41 -28.58 -1.49
N GLY A 34 -5.27 -28.55 -2.18
CA GLY A 34 -5.15 -28.93 -3.59
C GLY A 34 -5.80 -27.92 -4.54
N VAL A 35 -5.81 -26.63 -4.19
CA VAL A 35 -6.49 -25.56 -4.93
C VAL A 35 -5.47 -24.52 -5.41
N PRO A 36 -5.74 -23.82 -6.53
CA PRO A 36 -4.89 -22.71 -6.95
C PRO A 36 -4.93 -21.56 -5.93
N HIS A 37 -3.91 -20.71 -5.98
CA HIS A 37 -3.91 -19.44 -5.25
C HIS A 37 -3.43 -18.27 -6.11
N ALA A 38 -3.66 -17.05 -5.66
CA ALA A 38 -3.17 -15.85 -6.32
C ALA A 38 -2.66 -14.84 -5.29
N THR A 39 -1.47 -14.32 -5.55
CA THR A 39 -0.85 -13.28 -4.73
C THR A 39 -1.29 -11.90 -5.22
N VAL A 40 -1.78 -11.05 -4.33
CA VAL A 40 -2.11 -9.65 -4.58
C VAL A 40 -1.02 -8.80 -3.97
N GLY A 41 -0.09 -8.34 -4.81
CA GLY A 41 1.01 -7.52 -4.38
C GLY A 41 0.56 -6.14 -3.90
N PHE A 42 1.31 -5.60 -2.95
CA PHE A 42 1.26 -4.18 -2.61
C PHE A 42 2.67 -3.61 -2.69
N GLY A 43 2.83 -2.46 -3.36
CA GLY A 43 4.16 -1.89 -3.57
C GLY A 43 5.06 -2.74 -4.46
N ARG A 44 6.36 -2.74 -4.16
CA ARG A 44 7.41 -3.45 -4.92
C ARG A 44 7.45 -4.94 -4.57
N PHE A 45 8.12 -5.76 -5.36
CA PHE A 45 8.35 -7.16 -5.02
C PHE A 45 9.14 -7.30 -3.72
N ILE A 46 8.84 -8.36 -2.97
CA ILE A 46 9.68 -8.77 -1.84
C ILE A 46 11.01 -9.27 -2.42
N HIS A 47 12.12 -8.81 -1.83
CA HIS A 47 13.46 -9.21 -2.26
C HIS A 47 13.70 -10.70 -1.97
N ASP A 48 14.34 -11.40 -2.91
CA ASP A 48 14.55 -12.86 -2.82
C ASP A 48 15.32 -13.25 -1.53
N ASP A 49 16.29 -12.44 -1.08
CA ASP A 49 17.01 -12.67 0.20
C ASP A 49 16.06 -12.72 1.41
N LEU A 50 15.01 -11.91 1.41
CA LEU A 50 14.03 -11.88 2.50
C LEU A 50 13.11 -13.10 2.43
N LEU A 51 12.73 -13.53 1.23
CA LEU A 51 11.95 -14.76 1.02
C LEU A 51 12.74 -15.99 1.48
N HIS A 52 14.01 -16.06 1.11
CA HIS A 52 14.90 -17.15 1.53
C HIS A 52 15.07 -17.21 3.05
N LEU A 53 15.27 -16.06 3.70
CA LEU A 53 15.33 -15.99 5.17
C LEU A 53 14.01 -16.44 5.83
N ALA A 54 12.88 -16.12 5.20
CA ALA A 54 11.56 -16.50 5.71
C ALA A 54 11.27 -18.01 5.49
N ALA A 55 11.76 -18.62 4.40
CA ALA A 55 11.57 -20.04 4.12
C ALA A 55 12.06 -20.93 5.26
N ASP A 56 13.27 -20.69 5.77
CA ASP A 56 13.81 -21.42 6.93
C ASP A 56 12.90 -21.33 8.16
N ARG A 57 12.27 -20.18 8.37
CA ARG A 57 11.39 -19.93 9.53
C ARG A 57 9.99 -20.51 9.36
N LEU A 58 9.61 -20.85 8.13
CA LEU A 58 8.30 -21.36 7.78
C LEU A 58 8.28 -22.87 7.52
N ALA A 59 9.43 -23.56 7.64
CA ALA A 59 9.53 -24.99 7.40
C ALA A 59 8.43 -25.81 8.10
N ASP A 60 8.13 -25.49 9.37
CA ASP A 60 7.07 -26.18 10.13
C ASP A 60 5.66 -25.94 9.56
N VAL A 61 5.40 -24.75 9.02
CA VAL A 61 4.10 -24.41 8.40
C VAL A 61 3.92 -25.20 7.11
N TRP A 62 4.95 -25.27 6.28
CA TRP A 62 4.94 -26.01 5.02
C TRP A 62 4.94 -27.52 5.22
N ALA A 63 5.55 -28.01 6.30
CA ALA A 63 5.51 -29.43 6.67
C ALA A 63 4.08 -29.93 6.90
N VAL A 64 3.15 -29.09 7.38
CA VAL A 64 1.73 -29.44 7.50
C VAL A 64 1.08 -29.71 6.15
N ALA A 65 1.57 -29.06 5.08
CA ALA A 65 1.19 -29.32 3.69
C ALA A 65 2.00 -30.48 3.05
N ASN A 66 2.79 -31.21 3.84
CA ASN A 66 3.66 -32.30 3.42
C ASN A 66 4.70 -31.90 2.36
N THR A 67 5.22 -30.68 2.45
CA THR A 67 6.24 -30.17 1.52
C THR A 67 7.26 -29.29 2.24
N ALA A 68 8.44 -29.13 1.63
CA ALA A 68 9.36 -28.07 2.02
C ALA A 68 8.85 -26.71 1.47
N PRO A 69 9.19 -25.59 2.13
CA PRO A 69 8.94 -24.27 1.57
C PRO A 69 9.76 -24.09 0.28
N PRO A 70 9.15 -23.65 -0.83
CA PRO A 70 9.90 -23.20 -1.99
C PRO A 70 10.65 -21.89 -1.69
N ASP A 71 11.69 -21.58 -2.46
CA ASP A 71 12.56 -20.39 -2.25
C ASP A 71 11.77 -19.06 -2.29
N ASP A 72 10.69 -19.02 -3.05
CA ASP A 72 9.81 -17.86 -3.20
C ASP A 72 8.54 -17.93 -2.34
N LEU A 73 8.45 -18.94 -1.46
CA LEU A 73 7.27 -19.21 -0.62
C LEU A 73 5.97 -19.40 -1.41
N GLY A 74 6.06 -19.82 -2.68
CA GLY A 74 4.93 -20.08 -3.56
C GLY A 74 4.29 -18.80 -4.10
N LEU A 75 4.86 -17.61 -3.81
CA LEU A 75 4.27 -16.33 -4.20
C LEU A 75 4.00 -16.22 -5.71
N TYR A 76 4.75 -16.97 -6.53
CA TYR A 76 4.69 -16.94 -7.99
C TYR A 76 4.19 -18.25 -8.63
N ASP A 77 3.61 -19.19 -7.87
CA ASP A 77 3.22 -20.52 -8.39
C ASP A 77 2.10 -20.48 -9.45
N PHE A 78 1.13 -19.58 -9.28
CA PHE A 78 -0.08 -19.55 -10.12
C PHE A 78 -0.31 -18.18 -10.77
N ALA A 79 -0.49 -17.12 -9.97
CA ALA A 79 -0.69 -15.76 -10.45
C ALA A 79 -0.23 -14.73 -9.40
N TYR A 80 0.42 -13.66 -9.85
CA TYR A 80 0.76 -12.51 -9.02
C TYR A 80 0.17 -11.24 -9.62
N LEU A 81 -0.78 -10.61 -8.93
CA LEU A 81 -1.39 -9.34 -9.32
C LEU A 81 -0.53 -8.18 -8.80
N HIS A 82 0.20 -7.52 -9.69
CA HIS A 82 1.15 -6.47 -9.33
C HIS A 82 0.60 -5.06 -9.62
N PRO A 83 0.52 -4.16 -8.62
CA PRO A 83 -0.15 -2.87 -8.77
C PRO A 83 0.75 -1.76 -9.38
N LEU A 84 2.08 -1.93 -9.40
CA LEU A 84 2.97 -0.91 -9.93
C LEU A 84 3.17 -1.06 -11.44
N PRO A 85 3.27 0.04 -12.20
CA PRO A 85 3.64 -0.02 -13.61
C PRO A 85 5.05 -0.59 -13.82
N ARG A 86 5.32 -1.17 -15.00
CA ARG A 86 6.64 -1.70 -15.39
C ARG A 86 7.80 -0.71 -15.23
N SER A 87 7.53 0.59 -15.23
CA SER A 87 8.58 1.60 -15.04
C SER A 87 9.14 1.65 -13.62
N PHE A 88 8.45 1.06 -12.63
CA PHE A 88 8.88 1.04 -11.23
C PHE A 88 9.65 -0.23 -10.85
N GLU A 89 9.56 -1.27 -11.69
CA GLU A 89 10.05 -2.58 -11.33
C GLU A 89 10.40 -3.43 -12.54
N PHE A 90 11.51 -4.15 -12.45
CA PHE A 90 11.83 -5.20 -13.41
C PHE A 90 10.93 -6.39 -13.15
N ILE A 91 10.19 -6.81 -14.18
CA ILE A 91 9.32 -7.99 -14.11
C ILE A 91 9.95 -9.06 -14.98
N ASP A 92 10.39 -10.13 -14.34
CA ASP A 92 10.83 -11.34 -15.03
C ASP A 92 9.65 -11.94 -15.81
N SER A 93 9.86 -12.18 -17.11
CA SER A 93 8.86 -12.76 -18.01
C SER A 93 8.48 -14.20 -17.68
N LEU A 94 9.27 -14.90 -16.87
CA LEU A 94 9.00 -16.29 -16.48
C LEU A 94 8.01 -16.40 -15.33
N ARG A 95 7.83 -15.35 -14.51
CA ARG A 95 6.88 -15.34 -13.39
C ARG A 95 5.46 -15.01 -13.92
N PRO A 96 4.37 -15.62 -13.40
CA PRO A 96 3.00 -15.34 -13.83
C PRO A 96 2.47 -14.01 -13.25
N VAL A 97 3.16 -12.91 -13.58
CA VAL A 97 2.84 -11.57 -13.08
C VAL A 97 1.86 -10.87 -14.01
N HIS A 98 0.73 -10.45 -13.45
CA HIS A 98 -0.29 -9.66 -14.13
C HIS A 98 -0.34 -8.25 -13.54
N LEU A 99 -0.13 -7.24 -14.38
CA LEU A 99 -0.25 -5.85 -13.96
C LEU A 99 -1.72 -5.50 -13.74
N VAL A 100 -2.04 -5.02 -12.56
CA VAL A 100 -3.37 -4.55 -12.20
C VAL A 100 -3.32 -3.08 -11.84
N ARG A 101 -4.41 -2.36 -12.08
CA ARG A 101 -4.59 -1.00 -11.57
C ARG A 101 -5.51 -1.09 -10.36
N PRO A 102 -5.11 -0.58 -9.18
CA PRO A 102 -6.04 -0.44 -8.06
C PRO A 102 -7.28 0.34 -8.52
N ALA A 103 -8.47 -0.16 -8.18
CA ALA A 103 -9.70 0.57 -8.44
C ALA A 103 -9.65 1.90 -7.66
N GLY A 104 -9.74 3.01 -8.38
CA GLY A 104 -9.95 4.31 -7.77
C GLY A 104 -11.43 4.51 -7.44
N ASP A 105 -11.74 5.57 -6.69
CA ASP A 105 -13.11 6.06 -6.64
C ASP A 105 -13.46 6.62 -8.04
N ASP A 106 -14.35 5.95 -8.77
CA ASP A 106 -14.80 6.32 -10.13
C ASP A 106 -15.62 7.61 -10.16
N ARG A 107 -15.87 8.23 -9.01
CA ARG A 107 -16.56 9.51 -8.92
C ARG A 107 -15.77 10.58 -9.69
N PRO A 108 -16.44 11.34 -10.59
CA PRO A 108 -15.80 12.41 -11.32
C PRO A 108 -15.12 13.38 -10.34
N VAL A 109 -13.79 13.41 -10.37
CA VAL A 109 -13.07 14.54 -9.79
C VAL A 109 -13.45 15.72 -10.66
N ASP A 110 -14.21 16.67 -10.11
CA ASP A 110 -14.53 17.92 -10.80
C ASP A 110 -13.21 18.58 -11.23
N ALA A 111 -12.82 18.33 -12.47
CA ALA A 111 -11.50 18.57 -13.02
C ALA A 111 -11.40 19.95 -13.67
N ALA A 112 -12.41 20.79 -13.46
CA ALA A 112 -12.31 22.22 -13.71
C ALA A 112 -11.20 22.76 -12.81
N ALA A 113 -9.98 22.78 -13.33
CA ALA A 113 -8.83 23.38 -12.70
C ALA A 113 -9.11 24.88 -12.55
N VAL A 114 -9.67 25.27 -11.40
CA VAL A 114 -9.72 26.68 -11.03
C VAL A 114 -8.27 27.14 -10.90
N PRO A 115 -7.83 28.16 -11.67
CA PRO A 115 -6.49 28.71 -11.53
C PRO A 115 -6.28 29.10 -10.07
N ARG A 116 -5.20 28.58 -9.46
CA ARG A 116 -4.84 28.91 -8.09
C ARG A 116 -3.63 29.82 -8.08
N GLU A 117 -3.64 30.79 -7.17
CA GLU A 117 -2.54 31.74 -6.98
C GLU A 117 -1.32 31.08 -6.32
N ARG A 118 -1.50 29.97 -5.59
CA ARG A 118 -0.45 29.26 -4.85
C ARG A 118 -0.47 27.76 -5.18
N PRO A 119 0.70 27.07 -5.19
CA PRO A 119 0.76 25.63 -5.35
C PRO A 119 0.06 24.90 -4.19
N GLN A 120 -0.59 23.78 -4.48
CA GLN A 120 -1.20 22.93 -3.46
C GLN A 120 -0.28 21.76 -3.10
N VAL A 121 -0.15 21.50 -1.80
CA VAL A 121 0.64 20.39 -1.26
C VAL A 121 -0.25 19.53 -0.37
N TYR A 122 -0.24 18.22 -0.62
CA TYR A 122 -0.84 17.24 0.28
C TYR A 122 0.27 16.47 0.98
N VAL A 123 0.15 16.34 2.31
CA VAL A 123 1.10 15.61 3.14
C VAL A 123 0.36 14.58 3.96
N SER A 124 0.85 13.34 3.90
CA SER A 124 0.41 12.27 4.77
C SER A 124 1.57 11.34 5.06
N PHE A 125 1.61 10.82 6.28
CA PHE A 125 2.51 9.73 6.68
C PHE A 125 1.77 8.39 6.75
N GLY A 126 0.56 8.33 6.18
CA GLY A 126 -0.32 7.19 6.29
C GLY A 126 -0.78 6.94 7.73
N THR A 127 -1.45 5.80 7.92
CA THR A 127 -2.00 5.40 9.21
C THR A 127 -0.94 4.81 10.14
N GLU A 128 0.09 4.19 9.59
CA GLU A 128 1.15 3.50 10.35
C GLU A 128 2.11 4.50 11.00
N PHE A 129 2.64 5.44 10.23
CA PHE A 129 3.66 6.38 10.71
C PHE A 129 3.09 7.74 11.15
N GLY A 130 1.81 8.02 10.84
CA GLY A 130 1.13 9.25 11.25
C GLY A 130 1.37 9.66 12.71
N PRO A 131 1.18 8.77 13.70
CA PRO A 131 1.40 9.10 15.11
C PRO A 131 2.86 9.43 15.50
N ALA A 132 3.83 8.87 14.77
CA ALA A 132 5.26 9.04 15.04
C ALA A 132 5.91 10.14 14.18
N ALA A 133 5.16 10.72 13.25
CA ALA A 133 5.68 11.70 12.31
C ALA A 133 6.08 13.01 13.01
N PRO A 134 7.14 13.71 12.53
CA PRO A 134 7.65 14.93 13.15
C PRO A 134 6.81 16.16 12.76
N TRP A 135 5.51 16.15 13.08
CA TRP A 135 4.52 17.11 12.58
C TRP A 135 4.90 18.58 12.79
N LEU A 136 5.39 18.98 13.97
CA LEU A 136 5.79 20.36 14.21
C LEU A 136 6.91 20.83 13.25
N ARG A 137 7.86 19.94 12.92
CA ARG A 137 8.92 20.25 11.96
C ARG A 137 8.38 20.36 10.53
N VAL A 138 7.47 19.46 10.16
CA VAL A 138 6.82 19.46 8.85
C VAL A 138 5.97 20.71 8.65
N ILE A 139 5.13 21.06 9.63
CA ILE A 139 4.29 22.26 9.64
C ILE A 139 5.15 23.52 9.48
N GLY A 140 6.22 23.64 10.28
CA GLY A 140 7.14 24.78 10.20
C GLY A 140 7.81 24.90 8.83
N ALA A 141 8.34 23.79 8.31
CA ALA A 141 9.00 23.77 7.00
C ALA A 141 8.02 24.16 5.88
N ILE A 142 6.83 23.55 5.83
CA ILE A 142 5.83 23.85 4.80
C ILE A 142 5.30 25.27 4.89
N GLY A 143 5.10 25.79 6.10
CA GLY A 143 4.65 27.17 6.31
C GLY A 143 5.55 28.23 5.66
N SER A 144 6.84 27.92 5.45
CA SER A 144 7.79 28.83 4.78
C SER A 144 7.78 28.78 3.25
N LEU A 145 7.06 27.84 2.61
CA LEU A 145 7.19 27.59 1.17
C LEU A 145 6.24 28.41 0.30
N GLY A 146 5.36 29.23 0.88
CA GLY A 146 4.41 30.02 0.08
C GLY A 146 3.34 29.16 -0.63
N VAL A 147 3.01 28.00 -0.08
CA VAL A 147 2.02 27.04 -0.63
C VAL A 147 0.70 27.06 0.15
N ASP A 148 -0.31 26.40 -0.40
CA ASP A 148 -1.52 25.99 0.31
C ASP A 148 -1.42 24.48 0.61
N ALA A 149 -1.25 24.12 1.88
CA ALA A 149 -0.99 22.76 2.30
C ALA A 149 -2.13 22.16 3.10
N LEU A 150 -2.47 20.91 2.78
CA LEU A 150 -3.33 20.04 3.57
C LEU A 150 -2.50 18.89 4.14
N LEU A 151 -2.42 18.80 5.46
CA LEU A 151 -1.75 17.71 6.17
C LEU A 151 -2.82 16.81 6.78
N THR A 152 -2.74 15.50 6.55
CA THR A 152 -3.58 14.51 7.25
C THR A 152 -2.75 13.73 8.26
N VAL A 153 -3.10 13.88 9.55
CA VAL A 153 -2.28 13.37 10.67
C VAL A 153 -2.71 12.02 11.22
N GLY A 154 -3.81 11.49 10.72
CA GLY A 154 -4.44 10.25 11.17
C GLY A 154 -5.33 10.46 12.40
N GLU A 155 -6.15 9.44 12.70
CA GLU A 155 -7.14 9.49 13.78
C GLU A 155 -6.54 9.64 15.18
N ARG A 156 -5.29 9.18 15.37
CA ARG A 156 -4.63 9.12 16.67
C ARG A 156 -3.92 10.42 17.06
N VAL A 157 -3.86 11.41 16.18
CA VAL A 157 -3.21 12.70 16.42
C VAL A 157 -4.28 13.78 16.45
N ASP A 158 -4.24 14.63 17.47
CA ASP A 158 -5.18 15.74 17.60
C ASP A 158 -4.69 16.98 16.85
N PRO A 159 -5.39 17.46 15.79
CA PRO A 159 -4.97 18.64 15.04
C PRO A 159 -4.89 19.91 15.90
N GLU A 160 -5.75 20.03 16.92
CA GLU A 160 -5.78 21.22 17.78
C GLU A 160 -4.52 21.32 18.67
N SER A 161 -3.84 20.20 18.91
CA SER A 161 -2.62 20.15 19.72
C SER A 161 -1.42 20.91 19.13
N PHE A 162 -1.48 21.26 17.84
CA PHE A 162 -0.43 22.01 17.15
C PHE A 162 -0.50 23.52 17.40
N GLY A 163 -1.58 24.03 18.00
CA GLY A 163 -1.79 25.46 18.22
C GLY A 163 -1.94 26.25 16.90
N PRO A 164 -1.58 27.54 16.88
CA PRO A 164 -1.73 28.39 15.70
C PRO A 164 -0.92 27.88 14.51
N LEU A 165 -1.59 27.67 13.37
CA LEU A 165 -0.99 27.18 12.13
C LEU A 165 -0.49 28.33 11.23
N PRO A 166 0.59 28.13 10.45
CA PRO A 166 1.03 29.10 9.45
C PRO A 166 -0.04 29.39 8.38
N HIS A 167 0.03 30.57 7.77
CA HIS A 167 -0.88 30.94 6.68
C HIS A 167 -0.80 29.92 5.52
N GLY A 168 -1.97 29.43 5.10
CA GLY A 168 -2.08 28.44 4.02
C GLY A 168 -1.88 26.99 4.48
N VAL A 169 -1.63 26.72 5.77
CA VAL A 169 -1.54 25.35 6.30
C VAL A 169 -2.85 24.96 6.98
N ARG A 170 -3.43 23.84 6.55
CA ARG A 170 -4.56 23.18 7.21
C ARG A 170 -4.15 21.78 7.65
N VAL A 171 -4.53 21.41 8.86
CA VAL A 171 -4.26 20.08 9.44
C VAL A 171 -5.59 19.42 9.76
N GLU A 172 -5.79 18.21 9.25
CA GLU A 172 -7.00 17.41 9.44
C GLU A 172 -6.62 16.01 9.95
N ARG A 173 -7.53 15.31 10.64
CA ARG A 173 -7.29 13.91 11.04
C ARG A 173 -7.26 13.00 9.82
N TRP A 174 -8.26 13.13 8.97
CA TRP A 174 -8.38 12.35 7.74
C TRP A 174 -9.14 13.16 6.70
N GLU A 175 -8.77 13.00 5.44
CA GLU A 175 -9.53 13.54 4.31
C GLU A 175 -9.72 12.41 3.29
N PRO A 176 -10.96 11.97 3.03
CA PRO A 176 -11.22 10.88 2.08
C PRO A 176 -10.84 11.24 0.64
N ARG A 177 -10.68 12.54 0.33
CA ARG A 177 -10.30 13.01 -1.01
C ARG A 177 -9.02 13.87 -0.95
N PRO A 178 -7.85 13.36 -1.38
CA PRO A 178 -6.70 14.25 -1.56
C PRO A 178 -7.06 15.36 -2.57
N PRO A 179 -6.46 16.56 -2.46
CA PRO A 179 -6.79 17.69 -3.32
C PRO A 179 -6.71 17.29 -4.80
N ALA A 180 -7.66 17.81 -5.59
CA ALA A 180 -7.78 17.48 -7.01
C ALA A 180 -6.44 17.71 -7.72
N ARG A 181 -5.88 16.66 -8.34
CA ARG A 181 -4.65 16.75 -9.13
C ARG A 181 -4.86 17.77 -10.25
N SER A 182 -4.02 18.80 -10.33
CA SER A 182 -4.00 19.67 -11.51
C SER A 182 -3.68 18.82 -12.74
N ARG A 183 -4.58 18.77 -13.74
CA ARG A 183 -4.19 18.30 -15.07
C ARG A 183 -3.27 19.36 -15.65
N SER A 184 -1.97 19.12 -15.60
CA SER A 184 -0.98 20.05 -16.15
C SER A 184 -1.05 20.05 -17.68
N SER A 185 -1.77 21.00 -18.26
CA SER A 185 -1.32 21.67 -19.48
C SER A 185 -0.79 23.04 -19.04
N ASN A 186 0.54 23.16 -18.93
CA ASN A 186 1.31 24.32 -18.47
C ASN A 186 1.41 24.55 -16.94
N GLY A 187 2.54 24.14 -16.38
CA GLY A 187 3.30 24.94 -15.40
C GLY A 187 2.92 24.89 -13.91
N SER A 188 1.72 24.47 -13.51
CA SER A 188 1.36 24.44 -12.08
C SER A 188 1.39 23.01 -11.51
N SER A 189 2.48 22.71 -10.78
CA SER A 189 2.79 21.39 -10.23
C SER A 189 2.00 21.14 -8.94
N THR A 190 1.18 20.08 -8.91
CA THR A 190 0.67 19.51 -7.66
C THR A 190 1.71 18.49 -7.18
N ALA A 191 2.35 18.74 -6.05
CA ALA A 191 3.26 17.78 -5.42
C ALA A 191 2.51 17.02 -4.33
N THR A 192 2.39 15.71 -4.49
CA THR A 192 1.96 14.79 -3.43
C THR A 192 3.21 14.18 -2.83
N ILE A 193 3.49 14.44 -1.55
CA ILE A 193 4.58 13.80 -0.82
C ILE A 193 3.95 12.71 0.04
N GLU A 194 3.98 11.47 -0.47
CA GLU A 194 3.71 10.26 0.31
C GLU A 194 5.06 9.64 0.68
N LEU A 195 5.42 9.69 1.97
CA LEU A 195 6.55 8.94 2.49
C LEU A 195 5.99 7.60 2.98
N ARG A 196 6.28 6.52 2.23
CA ARG A 196 6.06 5.13 2.64
C ARG A 196 7.30 4.58 3.30
#